data_AF-A0A645IKZ0-F1
#
_entry.id   AF-A0A645IKZ0-F1
#
_cell.length_a   1.000
_cell.length_b   1.000
_cell.length_c   1.000
_cell.angle_alpha   90.00
_cell.angle_beta   90.00
_cell.angle_gamma   90.00
#
_symmetry.space_group_name_H-M   'P 1'
#
loop_
_entity.id
_entity.type
_entity.pdbx_description
1 polymer ?
#
loop_
_entity_poly.entity_id
_entity_poly.type
_entity_poly.pdbx_seq_one_letter_code
_entity_poly.pdbx_strand_id
1 'polypeptide(L)'
;MSNFTKGKISYKMTVVIVCVVGVFQSVMGVEAIIKLAGPFFFACYPIAILLTILGLFKKYVPNEGAYKGSALLVILVSIMESLTVAGVQNPFIQNTLALIPLSSIGFAWLIPAITGFIGGAIIYRVFKKTEDIK
;
A
#
# COMPACT_ATOMS: atom_id res chain seq x y z
N MET A 1 22.47 12.39 -5.47
CA MET A 1 23.20 11.20 -4.93
C MET A 1 24.53 11.52 -4.27
N SER A 2 25.32 12.54 -4.64
CA SER A 2 26.69 12.77 -4.10
C SER A 2 26.79 12.88 -2.58
N ASN A 3 25.79 13.48 -1.92
CA ASN A 3 25.72 13.57 -0.46
C ASN A 3 25.29 12.27 0.23
N PHE A 4 24.59 11.36 -0.48
CA PHE A 4 24.13 10.08 0.08
C PHE A 4 25.16 8.95 -0.06
N THR A 5 26.12 9.06 -0.99
CA THR A 5 27.14 8.03 -1.27
C THR A 5 28.57 8.42 -0.86
N LYS A 6 28.77 9.48 -0.06
CA LYS A 6 30.11 9.99 0.33
C LYS A 6 31.06 10.13 -0.89
N GLY A 7 30.55 10.63 -2.02
CA GLY A 7 31.34 10.82 -3.25
C GLY A 7 31.75 9.55 -4.01
N LYS A 8 31.33 8.34 -3.59
CA LYS A 8 31.75 7.08 -4.23
C LYS A 8 31.10 6.77 -5.58
N ILE A 9 29.95 7.38 -5.88
CA ILE A 9 29.24 7.19 -7.16
C ILE A 9 29.06 8.55 -7.82
N SER A 10 29.68 8.73 -8.99
CA SER A 10 29.54 9.95 -9.80
C SER A 10 28.10 10.06 -10.31
N TYR A 11 27.49 11.23 -10.14
CA TYR A 11 26.13 11.52 -10.63
C TYR A 11 25.96 11.18 -12.11
N LYS A 12 26.99 11.44 -12.93
CA LYS A 12 27.01 11.09 -14.35
C LYS A 12 26.80 9.57 -14.55
N MET A 13 27.42 8.74 -13.72
CA MET A 13 27.29 7.29 -13.82
C MET A 13 25.89 6.80 -13.44
N THR A 14 25.28 7.36 -12.40
CA THR A 14 23.89 7.04 -12.03
C THR A 14 22.91 7.41 -13.14
N VAL A 15 23.05 8.60 -13.73
CA VAL A 15 22.19 9.04 -14.85
C VAL A 15 22.35 8.10 -16.06
N VAL A 16 23.59 7.76 -16.43
CA VAL A 16 23.84 6.82 -17.54
C VAL A 16 23.20 5.46 -17.25
N ILE A 17 23.34 4.91 -16.04
CA ILE A 17 22.73 3.62 -15.66
C ILE A 17 21.20 3.68 -15.79
N VAL A 18 20.56 4.72 -15.25
CA VAL A 18 19.10 4.87 -15.32
C VAL A 18 18.63 5.00 -16.77
N CYS A 19 19.34 5.75 -17.61
CA CYS A 19 19.02 5.88 -19.04
C CYS A 19 19.14 4.54 -19.79
N VAL A 20 20.23 3.79 -19.57
CA VAL A 20 20.43 2.48 -20.20
C VAL A 20 19.34 1.48 -19.78
N VAL A 21 19.01 1.45 -18.48
CA VAL A 21 17.93 0.61 -17.96
C VAL A 21 16.58 1.01 -18.55
N GLY A 22 16.31 2.31 -18.70
CA GLY A 22 15.09 2.82 -19.33
C GLY A 22 14.98 2.45 -20.82
N VAL A 23 16.07 2.56 -21.57
CA VAL A 23 16.13 2.12 -22.97
C VAL A 23 15.87 0.61 -23.06
N PHE A 24 16.51 -0.19 -22.21
CA PHE A 24 16.29 -1.63 -22.17
C PHE A 24 14.82 -1.99 -21.87
N GLN A 25 14.22 -1.35 -20.87
CA GLN A 25 12.80 -1.53 -20.53
C GLN A 25 11.87 -1.12 -21.68
N SER A 26 12.21 -0.08 -22.45
CA SER A 26 11.40 0.39 -23.59
C SER A 26 11.34 -0.61 -24.76
N VAL A 27 12.40 -1.40 -24.96
CA VAL A 27 12.47 -2.42 -26.02
C VAL A 27 11.60 -3.65 -25.67
N MET A 28 11.38 -3.92 -24.37
CA MET A 28 10.57 -5.04 -23.90
C MET A 28 9.05 -4.84 -24.03
N GLY A 29 8.61 -3.65 -24.44
CA GLY A 29 7.19 -3.31 -24.56
C GLY A 29 6.54 -2.87 -23.24
N VAL A 30 5.41 -2.17 -23.36
CA VAL A 30 4.71 -1.53 -22.23
C VAL A 30 4.22 -2.58 -21.21
N GLU A 31 3.81 -3.76 -21.65
CA GLU A 31 3.32 -4.83 -20.78
C GLU A 31 4.39 -5.34 -19.80
N ALA A 32 5.65 -5.42 -20.23
CA ALA A 32 6.76 -5.83 -19.36
C ALA A 32 7.00 -4.80 -18.26
N ILE A 33 6.92 -3.51 -18.60
CA ILE A 33 7.04 -2.40 -17.65
C ILE A 33 5.91 -2.46 -16.62
N ILE A 34 4.67 -2.69 -17.07
CA ILE A 34 3.51 -2.80 -16.18
C ILE A 34 3.64 -4.01 -15.25
N LYS A 35 4.07 -5.18 -15.76
CA LYS A 35 4.28 -6.38 -14.93
C LYS A 35 5.35 -6.16 -13.86
N LEU A 36 6.43 -5.44 -14.21
CA LEU A 36 7.49 -5.09 -13.26
C LEU A 36 7.03 -4.08 -12.21
N ALA A 37 6.28 -3.04 -12.64
CA ALA A 37 5.80 -1.97 -11.76
C ALA A 37 4.62 -2.39 -10.89
N GLY A 38 3.83 -3.36 -11.35
CA GLY A 38 2.58 -3.81 -10.73
C GLY A 38 2.72 -4.07 -9.23
N PRO A 39 3.60 -4.98 -8.77
CA PRO A 39 3.73 -5.30 -7.35
C PRO A 39 4.00 -4.06 -6.48
N PHE A 40 4.92 -3.20 -6.91
CA PHE A 40 5.24 -1.97 -6.18
C PHE A 40 4.07 -0.99 -6.16
N PHE A 41 3.37 -0.85 -7.28
CA PHE A 41 2.17 -0.03 -7.35
C PHE A 41 1.13 -0.53 -6.37
N PHE A 42 0.74 -1.82 -6.46
CA PHE A 42 -0.28 -2.44 -5.61
C PHE A 42 0.08 -2.45 -4.12
N ALA A 43 1.36 -2.49 -3.77
CA ALA A 43 1.81 -2.36 -2.38
C ALA A 43 1.66 -0.93 -1.82
N CYS A 44 1.91 0.10 -2.63
CA CYS A 44 2.04 1.47 -2.15
C CYS A 44 0.78 2.33 -2.38
N TYR A 45 0.09 2.16 -3.50
CA TYR A 45 -1.03 3.04 -3.86
C TYR A 45 -2.17 3.03 -2.82
N PRO A 46 -2.59 1.88 -2.23
CA PRO A 46 -3.72 1.86 -1.30
C PRO A 46 -3.43 2.65 -0.03
N ILE A 47 -2.27 2.41 0.58
CA ILE A 47 -1.89 3.08 1.82
C ILE A 47 -1.64 4.56 1.59
N ALA A 48 -1.04 4.94 0.46
CA ALA A 48 -0.82 6.35 0.12
C ALA A 48 -2.15 7.11 -0.02
N ILE A 49 -3.13 6.55 -0.74
CA ILE A 49 -4.47 7.14 -0.89
C ILE A 49 -5.18 7.21 0.46
N LEU A 50 -5.16 6.12 1.23
CA LEU A 50 -5.78 6.07 2.57
C LEU A 50 -5.24 7.18 3.48
N LEU A 51 -3.92 7.28 3.63
CA LEU A 51 -3.30 8.27 4.50
C LEU A 51 -3.54 9.70 4.00
N THR A 52 -3.58 9.90 2.68
CA THR A 52 -3.96 11.19 2.09
C THR A 52 -5.37 11.58 2.49
N ILE A 53 -6.35 10.68 2.34
CA ILE A 53 -7.75 10.92 2.70
C ILE A 53 -7.89 11.16 4.20
N LEU A 54 -7.34 10.28 5.04
CA LEU A 54 -7.41 10.43 6.50
C LEU A 54 -6.68 11.68 7.00
N GLY A 55 -5.59 12.07 6.34
CA GLY A 55 -4.86 13.30 6.62
C GLY A 55 -5.67 14.54 6.27
N LEU A 56 -6.29 14.57 5.08
CA LEU A 56 -7.17 15.66 4.64
C LEU A 56 -8.39 15.82 5.55
N PHE A 57 -9.02 14.71 5.94
CA PHE A 57 -10.20 14.68 6.80
C PHE A 57 -9.85 14.46 8.27
N LYS A 58 -8.63 14.78 8.72
CA LYS A 58 -8.17 14.52 10.10
C LYS A 58 -9.13 15.05 11.17
N LYS A 59 -9.80 16.19 10.93
CA LYS A 59 -10.80 16.77 11.84
C LYS A 59 -12.03 15.87 12.05
N TYR A 60 -12.38 15.04 11.07
CA TYR A 60 -13.52 14.13 11.09
C TYR A 60 -13.13 12.71 11.54
N VAL A 61 -11.83 12.42 11.70
CA VAL A 61 -11.36 11.13 12.22
C VAL A 61 -11.68 11.06 13.72
N PRO A 62 -12.46 10.07 14.17
CA PRO A 62 -13.00 10.06 15.53
C PRO A 62 -11.94 9.80 16.61
N ASN A 63 -10.90 9.04 16.30
CA ASN A 63 -9.80 8.72 17.20
C ASN A 63 -8.60 8.08 16.46
N GLU A 64 -7.51 7.87 17.17
CA GLU A 64 -6.31 7.20 16.64
C GLU A 64 -6.54 5.73 16.26
N GLY A 65 -7.51 5.06 16.91
CA GLY A 65 -7.84 3.67 16.60
C GLY A 65 -8.38 3.49 15.20
N ALA A 66 -9.25 4.40 14.74
CA ALA A 66 -9.78 4.40 13.38
C ALA A 66 -8.64 4.53 12.34
N TYR A 67 -7.67 5.39 12.63
CA TYR A 67 -6.50 5.61 11.78
C TYR A 67 -5.60 4.36 11.73
N LYS A 68 -5.21 3.83 12.90
CA LYS A 68 -4.34 2.66 13.02
C LYS A 68 -5.00 1.39 12.47
N GLY A 69 -6.28 1.19 12.75
CA GLY A 69 -7.06 0.02 12.32
C GLY A 69 -7.24 -0.04 10.80
N SER A 70 -7.63 1.08 10.17
CA SER A 70 -7.74 1.15 8.71
C SER A 70 -6.39 0.97 8.03
N ALA A 71 -5.33 1.63 8.51
CA ALA A 71 -3.98 1.49 7.96
C ALA A 71 -3.47 0.05 8.03
N LEU A 72 -3.67 -0.64 9.16
CA LEU A 72 -3.22 -2.03 9.34
C LEU A 72 -3.91 -2.97 8.34
N LEU A 73 -5.23 -2.91 8.22
CA LEU A 73 -5.97 -3.80 7.31
C LEU A 73 -5.64 -3.50 5.84
N VAL A 74 -5.47 -2.23 5.47
CA VAL A 74 -5.07 -1.85 4.11
C VAL A 74 -3.68 -2.37 3.80
N ILE A 75 -2.71 -2.25 4.71
CA ILE A 75 -1.36 -2.77 4.49
C ILE A 75 -1.39 -4.28 4.28
N LEU A 76 -2.14 -5.03 5.08
CA LEU A 76 -2.26 -6.48 4.93
C LEU A 76 -2.79 -6.86 3.55
N VAL A 77 -3.88 -6.22 3.12
CA VAL A 77 -4.51 -6.51 1.83
C VAL A 77 -3.62 -6.06 0.66
N SER A 78 -2.93 -4.93 0.78
CA SER A 78 -2.01 -4.41 -0.24
C SER A 78 -0.83 -5.37 -0.45
N ILE A 79 -0.31 -5.97 0.63
CA ILE A 79 0.74 -7.00 0.54
C ILE A 79 0.20 -8.24 -0.17
N MET A 80 -1.00 -8.71 0.20
CA MET A 80 -1.63 -9.87 -0.45
C MET A 80 -1.85 -9.65 -1.96
N GLU A 81 -2.34 -8.46 -2.34
CA GLU A 81 -2.57 -8.08 -3.73
C GLU A 81 -1.24 -7.95 -4.50
N SER A 82 -0.25 -7.28 -3.91
CA SER A 82 1.11 -7.16 -4.46
C SER A 82 1.76 -8.51 -4.70
N LEU A 83 1.64 -9.47 -3.77
CA LEU A 83 2.20 -10.81 -3.92
C LEU A 83 1.53 -11.58 -5.05
N THR A 84 0.21 -11.45 -5.18
CA THR A 84 -0.56 -12.08 -6.26
C THR A 84 -0.11 -11.54 -7.62
N VAL A 85 0.04 -10.21 -7.74
CA VAL A 85 0.55 -9.55 -8.96
C VAL A 85 2.01 -9.89 -9.24
N ALA A 86 2.82 -10.13 -8.20
CA ALA A 86 4.20 -10.60 -8.34
C ALA A 86 4.34 -12.05 -8.84
N GLY A 87 3.22 -12.76 -9.01
CA GLY A 87 3.19 -14.13 -9.50
C GLY A 87 3.16 -15.21 -8.41
N VAL A 88 2.97 -14.83 -7.14
CA VAL A 88 2.80 -15.81 -6.05
C VAL A 88 1.39 -16.39 -6.12
N GLN A 89 1.28 -17.63 -6.61
CA GLN A 89 0.02 -18.34 -6.73
C GLN A 89 -0.28 -19.12 -5.44
N ASN A 90 -0.98 -18.48 -4.51
CA ASN A 90 -1.51 -19.12 -3.31
C ASN A 90 -3.05 -19.11 -3.35
N PRO A 91 -3.72 -20.29 -3.43
CA PRO A 91 -5.17 -20.39 -3.48
C PRO A 91 -5.87 -19.70 -2.30
N PHE A 92 -5.26 -19.72 -1.11
CA PHE A 92 -5.80 -19.07 0.07
C PHE A 92 -5.88 -17.54 -0.10
N ILE A 93 -4.81 -16.94 -0.64
CA ILE A 93 -4.75 -15.49 -0.89
C ILE A 93 -5.76 -15.10 -1.96
N GLN A 94 -5.81 -15.85 -3.06
CA GLN A 94 -6.70 -15.59 -4.19
C GLN A 94 -8.18 -15.72 -3.78
N ASN A 95 -8.54 -16.78 -3.05
CA ASN A 95 -9.91 -16.95 -2.57
C ASN A 95 -10.30 -15.84 -1.59
N THR A 96 -9.40 -15.43 -0.69
CA THR A 96 -9.68 -14.35 0.26
C THR A 96 -9.90 -13.02 -0.47
N LEU A 97 -9.06 -12.69 -1.46
CA LEU A 97 -9.23 -11.48 -2.26
C LEU A 97 -10.50 -11.54 -3.13
N ALA A 98 -10.84 -12.70 -3.68
CA ALA A 98 -12.04 -12.89 -4.50
C ALA A 98 -13.35 -12.70 -3.71
N LEU A 99 -13.34 -12.94 -2.40
CA LEU A 99 -14.49 -12.67 -1.53
C LEU A 99 -14.71 -11.16 -1.30
N ILE A 100 -13.67 -10.34 -1.47
CA ILE A 100 -13.78 -8.90 -1.27
C ILE A 100 -14.40 -8.28 -2.52
N PRO A 101 -15.58 -7.65 -2.43
CA PRO A 101 -16.16 -6.97 -3.57
C PRO A 101 -15.22 -5.83 -3.99
N LEU A 102 -15.12 -5.60 -5.30
CA LEU A 102 -14.19 -4.67 -5.97
C LEU A 102 -12.73 -5.16 -6.09
N SER A 103 -12.38 -6.37 -5.66
CA SER A 103 -11.05 -6.93 -5.94
C SER A 103 -10.78 -7.12 -7.44
N SER A 104 -11.81 -7.41 -8.24
CA SER A 104 -11.71 -7.59 -9.69
C SER A 104 -11.26 -6.34 -10.46
N ILE A 105 -11.48 -5.15 -9.90
CA ILE A 105 -11.08 -3.87 -10.49
C ILE A 105 -9.86 -3.26 -9.77
N GLY A 106 -9.19 -4.02 -8.89
CA GLY A 106 -8.02 -3.55 -8.15
C GLY A 106 -8.36 -2.59 -7.02
N PHE A 107 -9.51 -2.73 -6.36
CA PHE A 107 -9.88 -1.95 -5.17
C PHE A 107 -10.14 -2.84 -3.95
N ALA A 108 -9.42 -3.97 -3.85
CA ALA A 108 -9.56 -4.92 -2.75
C ALA A 108 -9.32 -4.28 -1.36
N TRP A 109 -8.55 -3.20 -1.29
CA TRP A 109 -8.23 -2.47 -0.05
C TRP A 109 -9.38 -1.63 0.51
N LEU A 110 -10.34 -1.21 -0.32
CA LEU A 110 -11.32 -0.19 0.07
C LEU A 110 -12.25 -0.68 1.19
N ILE A 111 -12.78 -1.89 1.05
CA ILE A 111 -13.66 -2.50 2.05
C ILE A 111 -12.90 -2.73 3.38
N PRO A 112 -11.71 -3.37 3.39
CA PRO A 112 -10.83 -3.45 4.56
C PRO A 112 -10.51 -2.10 5.20
N ALA A 113 -10.32 -1.03 4.41
CA ALA A 113 -10.09 0.31 4.95
C ALA A 113 -11.28 0.80 5.79
N ILE A 114 -12.49 0.66 5.26
CA ILE A 114 -13.72 1.10 5.92
C ILE A 114 -14.00 0.25 7.17
N THR A 115 -13.86 -1.08 7.06
CA THR A 115 -14.08 -1.98 8.20
C THR A 115 -13.03 -1.76 9.29
N GLY A 116 -11.77 -1.54 8.93
CA GLY A 116 -10.69 -1.20 9.85
C GLY A 116 -10.88 0.17 10.50
N PHE A 117 -11.42 1.14 9.77
CA PHE A 117 -11.75 2.46 10.31
C PHE A 117 -12.85 2.37 11.38
N ILE A 118 -13.96 1.70 11.08
CA ILE A 118 -15.09 1.53 12.00
C ILE A 118 -14.67 0.67 13.20
N GLY A 119 -14.07 -0.49 12.94
CA GLY A 119 -13.62 -1.42 13.98
C GLY A 119 -12.57 -0.79 14.91
N GLY A 120 -11.57 -0.13 14.33
CA GLY A 120 -10.55 0.60 15.09
C GLY A 120 -11.16 1.73 15.93
N ALA A 121 -12.15 2.44 15.41
CA ALA A 121 -12.85 3.49 16.15
C ALA A 121 -13.57 2.95 17.39
N ILE A 122 -14.25 1.81 17.25
CA ILE A 122 -15.02 1.16 18.33
C ILE A 122 -14.06 0.60 19.39
N ILE A 123 -13.05 -0.17 18.98
CA ILE A 123 -12.08 -0.79 19.91
C ILE A 123 -11.41 0.28 20.76
N TYR A 124 -10.95 1.38 20.15
CA TYR A 124 -10.31 2.46 20.88
C TYR A 124 -11.22 3.11 21.93
N ARG A 125 -12.51 3.30 21.61
CA ARG A 125 -13.48 3.84 22.58
C ARG A 125 -13.69 2.90 23.77
N VAL A 126 -13.74 1.60 23.53
CA VAL A 126 -13.90 0.59 24.60
C VAL A 126 -12.66 0.54 25.51
N PHE A 127 -11.46 0.58 24.93
CA PHE A 127 -10.21 0.58 25.71
C PHE A 127 -10.03 1.85 26.53
N LYS A 128 -10.26 3.04 25.94
CA LYS A 128 -10.15 4.31 26.68
C LYS A 128 -11.14 4.38 27.85
N LYS A 129 -12.38 3.95 27.65
CA LYS A 129 -13.39 3.89 28.72
C LYS A 129 -12.97 2.97 29.87
N THR A 130 -12.19 1.92 29.60
CA THR A 130 -11.71 0.98 30.63
C THR A 130 -10.58 1.58 31.48
N GLU A 131 -9.74 2.44 30.89
CA GLU A 131 -8.72 3.19 31.65
C GLU A 131 -9.35 4.23 32.57
N ASP A 132 -10.40 4.93 32.12
CA ASP A 132 -11.10 5.95 32.93
C ASP A 132 -11.87 5.37 34.13
N ILE A 133 -12.09 4.05 34.18
CA ILE A 133 -12.82 3.35 35.26
C ILE A 133 -11.87 2.78 36.33
N LYS A 134 -10.55 2.71 36.05
CA LYS A 134 -9.54 2.29 37.02
C LYS A 134 -8.97 3.47 37.79
#